data_AF-A0A017TG00-F1
#
_entry.id   AF-A0A017TG00-F1
#
_cell.length_a   1.000
_cell.length_b   1.000
_cell.length_c   1.000
_cell.angle_alpha   90.00
_cell.angle_beta   90.00
_cell.angle_gamma   90.00
#
_symmetry.space_group_name_H-M   'P 1'
#
loop_
_entity.id
_entity.type
_entity.pdbx_description
1 polymer ?
#
loop_
_entity_poly.entity_id
_entity_poly.type
_entity_poly.pdbx_seq_one_letter_code
_entity_poly.pdbx_strand_id
1 'polypeptide(L)' 'MEVTLENAVLTAVTVTPHATDPTSLDYQRRFADAVPSVVVGKRIDEVNVGRLAGSSGTPIGFNDALRQIREEARRP' A
#
# COMPACT_ATOMS: atom_id res chain seq x y z
N MET A 1 -6.87 2.06 3.44
CA MET A 1 -5.86 2.45 2.45
C MET A 1 -6.58 3.16 1.33
N GLU A 2 -6.01 4.23 0.83
CA GLU A 2 -6.52 4.98 -0.32
C GLU A 2 -5.42 5.08 -1.37
N VAL A 3 -5.81 5.02 -2.65
CA VAL A 3 -4.91 5.18 -3.78
C VAL A 3 -5.54 6.10 -4.81
N THR A 4 -4.72 6.90 -5.47
CA THR A 4 -5.12 7.71 -6.62
C THR A 4 -4.39 7.18 -7.85
N LEU A 5 -5.14 6.98 -8.92
CA LEU A 5 -4.64 6.44 -10.17
C LEU A 5 -4.89 7.41 -11.32
N GLU A 6 -3.87 7.60 -12.15
CA GLU A 6 -3.98 8.25 -13.46
C GLU A 6 -3.41 7.30 -14.50
N ASN A 7 -4.22 6.90 -15.49
CA ASN A 7 -3.81 5.93 -16.52
C ASN A 7 -3.16 4.65 -15.94
N ALA A 8 -3.73 4.13 -14.85
CA ALA A 8 -3.23 3.00 -14.06
C ALA A 8 -1.87 3.21 -13.35
N VAL A 9 -1.35 4.43 -13.32
CA VAL A 9 -0.16 4.82 -12.55
C VAL A 9 -0.59 5.37 -11.19
N LEU A 10 0.05 4.92 -10.12
CA LEU A 10 -0.14 5.46 -8.77
C LEU A 10 0.41 6.87 -8.68
N THR A 11 -0.46 7.86 -8.50
CA THR A 11 -0.07 9.26 -8.27
C THR A 11 -0.07 9.63 -6.79
N ALA A 12 -0.87 8.92 -5.99
CA ALA A 12 -0.87 9.05 -4.54
C ALA A 12 -1.26 7.72 -3.86
N VAL A 13 -0.75 7.52 -2.65
CA VAL A 13 -1.15 6.42 -1.76
C VAL A 13 -1.13 6.90 -0.31
N THR A 14 -2.17 6.53 0.42
CA THR A 14 -2.31 6.80 1.85
C THR A 14 -2.64 5.52 2.59
N VAL A 15 -1.85 5.20 3.61
CA VAL A 15 -2.09 4.05 4.50
C VAL A 15 -2.40 4.60 5.89
N THR A 16 -3.64 4.40 6.34
CA THR A 16 -4.08 4.80 7.68
C THR A 16 -3.77 3.67 8.67
N PRO A 17 -2.95 3.90 9.71
CA PRO A 17 -2.73 2.92 10.77
C PRO A 17 -3.97 2.76 11.66
N HIS A 18 -4.26 1.52 12.06
CA HIS A 18 -5.41 1.18 12.92
C HIS A 18 -5.06 0.26 14.10
N ALA A 19 -3.80 -0.19 14.21
CA ALA A 19 -3.40 -1.02 15.33
C ALA A 19 -3.55 -0.28 16.68
N THR A 20 -4.03 -1.02 17.69
CA THR A 20 -4.13 -0.55 19.08
C THR A 20 -2.91 -0.94 19.91
N ASP A 21 -2.25 -2.05 19.57
CA ASP A 21 -0.96 -2.43 20.14
C ASP A 21 0.13 -1.42 19.71
N PRO A 22 0.90 -0.84 20.66
CA PRO A 22 1.90 0.20 20.35
C PRO A 22 2.98 -0.25 19.36
N THR A 23 3.45 -1.49 19.46
CA THR A 23 4.50 -2.03 18.59
C THR A 23 3.98 -2.18 17.16
N SER A 24 2.78 -2.73 17.02
CA SER A 24 2.11 -2.90 15.74
C SER A 24 1.79 -1.55 15.10
N LEU A 25 1.38 -0.56 15.91
CA LEU A 25 1.09 0.79 15.45
C LEU A 25 2.35 1.50 14.93
N ASP A 26 3.48 1.36 15.60
CA ASP A 26 4.77 1.89 15.14
C ASP A 26 5.18 1.29 13.78
N TYR A 27 5.06 -0.04 13.61
CA TYR A 27 5.32 -0.67 12.31
C TYR A 27 4.37 -0.19 11.20
N GLN A 28 3.08 -0.02 11.50
CA GLN A 28 2.11 0.49 10.53
C GLN A 28 2.41 1.94 10.13
N ARG A 29 2.79 2.81 11.07
CA ARG A 29 3.19 4.19 10.80
C ARG A 29 4.43 4.27 9.91
N ARG A 30 5.48 3.53 10.28
CA ARG A 30 6.71 3.47 9.48
C ARG A 30 6.48 2.95 8.08
N PHE A 31 5.60 1.96 7.93
CA PHE A 31 5.19 1.47 6.62
C PHE A 31 4.42 2.55 5.84
N ALA A 32 3.46 3.22 6.46
CA ALA A 32 2.67 4.28 5.85
C ALA A 32 3.54 5.45 5.36
N ASP A 33 4.58 5.81 6.11
CA ASP A 33 5.52 6.87 5.73
C ASP A 33 6.44 6.42 4.59
N ALA A 34 6.84 5.15 4.57
CA ALA A 34 7.81 4.64 3.59
C ALA A 34 7.17 4.24 2.25
N VAL A 35 5.95 3.70 2.25
CA VAL A 35 5.35 3.10 1.05
C VAL A 35 5.16 4.07 -0.13
N PRO A 36 4.80 5.35 0.04
CA PRO A 36 4.64 6.26 -1.10
C PRO A 36 5.92 6.39 -1.93
N SER A 37 7.08 6.42 -1.27
CA SER A 37 8.39 6.56 -1.93
C SER A 37 8.76 5.40 -2.85
N VAL A 38 8.15 4.22 -2.66
CA VAL A 38 8.48 3.02 -3.44
C VAL A 38 7.42 2.65 -4.48
N VAL A 39 6.21 3.22 -4.41
CA VAL A 39 5.09 2.87 -5.30
C VAL A 39 4.57 4.03 -6.16
N VAL A 40 4.69 5.29 -5.73
CA VAL A 40 4.24 6.43 -6.53
C VAL A 40 5.06 6.51 -7.81
N GLY A 41 4.39 6.78 -8.93
CA GLY A 41 4.95 6.76 -10.28
C GLY A 41 5.02 5.39 -10.93
N LYS A 42 4.67 4.31 -10.21
CA LYS A 42 4.62 2.95 -10.77
C LYS A 42 3.22 2.59 -11.23
N ARG A 43 3.13 1.72 -12.22
CA ARG A 43 1.85 1.13 -12.60
C ARG A 43 1.34 0.22 -11.49
N ILE A 44 0.04 0.26 -11.23
CA ILE A 44 -0.58 -0.52 -10.16
C ILE A 44 -0.41 -2.04 -10.33
N ASP A 45 -0.24 -2.53 -11.56
CA ASP A 45 0.00 -3.94 -11.92
C ASP A 45 1.44 -4.40 -11.70
N GLU A 46 2.39 -3.48 -11.57
CA GLU A 46 3.82 -3.76 -11.35
C GLU A 46 4.23 -3.65 -9.87
N VAL A 47 3.35 -3.12 -9.02
CA VAL A 47 3.65 -2.89 -7.61
C VAL A 47 3.55 -4.18 -6.81
N ASN A 48 4.68 -4.55 -6.20
CA ASN A 48 4.77 -5.59 -5.19
C ASN A 48 5.75 -5.13 -4.11
N VAL A 49 5.24 -4.85 -2.91
CA VAL A 49 6.04 -4.34 -1.80
C VAL A 49 6.49 -5.51 -0.92
N GLY A 50 7.80 -5.71 -0.80
CA GLY A 50 8.39 -6.68 0.14
C GLY A 50 8.44 -6.14 1.57
N ARG A 51 9.33 -6.69 2.40
CA ARG A 51 9.59 -6.13 3.75
C ARG A 51 9.98 -4.65 3.60
N LEU A 52 9.26 -3.79 4.29
CA LEU A 52 9.48 -2.35 4.27
C LEU A 52 9.40 -1.80 5.69
N ALA A 53 10.37 -0.96 6.05
CA ALA A 53 10.44 -0.28 7.35
C ALA A 53 10.30 -1.22 8.57
N GLY A 54 10.82 -2.45 8.46
CA GLY A 54 10.77 -3.46 9.52
C GLY A 54 9.44 -4.23 9.61
N SER A 55 8.39 -3.80 8.90
CA SER A 55 7.12 -4.53 8.87
C SER A 55 7.15 -5.68 7.86
N SER A 56 6.75 -6.88 8.31
CA SER A 56 6.53 -8.05 7.45
C SER A 56 5.06 -8.32 7.13
N GLY A 57 4.14 -7.97 8.05
CA GLY A 57 2.70 -8.21 7.86
C GLY A 57 2.00 -7.11 7.07
N THR A 58 2.35 -5.84 7.29
CA THR A 58 1.72 -4.70 6.60
C THR A 58 1.90 -4.74 5.07
N PRO A 59 3.09 -5.11 4.52
CA PRO A 59 3.24 -5.24 3.08
C PRO A 59 2.32 -6.28 2.44
N ILE A 60 2.03 -7.39 3.13
CA ILE A 60 1.13 -8.45 2.61
C ILE A 60 -0.28 -7.89 2.42
N GLY A 61 -0.86 -7.31 3.47
CA GLY A 61 -2.19 -6.72 3.41
C GLY A 61 -2.29 -5.56 2.40
N PHE A 62 -1.21 -4.78 2.26
CA PHE A 62 -1.12 -3.73 1.24
C PHE A 62 -1.18 -4.29 -0.19
N ASN A 63 -0.38 -5.32 -0.50
CA ASN A 63 -0.38 -5.95 -1.82
C ASN A 63 -1.72 -6.64 -2.14
N ASP A 64 -2.37 -7.24 -1.14
CA ASP A 64 -3.70 -7.82 -1.28
C ASP A 64 -4.76 -6.75 -1.59
N ALA A 65 -4.71 -5.61 -0.90
CA ALA A 65 -5.60 -4.50 -1.17
C ALA A 65 -5.40 -3.93 -2.60
N LEU A 66 -4.16 -3.78 -3.05
CA LEU A 66 -3.88 -3.39 -4.44
C LEU A 66 -4.42 -4.40 -5.45
N ARG A 67 -4.34 -5.70 -5.14
CA ARG A 67 -4.91 -6.75 -5.99
C ARG A 67 -6.42 -6.62 -6.11
N GLN A 68 -7.12 -6.40 -5.00
CA GLN A 68 -8.58 -6.19 -5.01
C GLN A 68 -8.96 -4.96 -5.84
N ILE A 69 -8.27 -3.83 -5.66
CA ILE A 69 -8.52 -2.60 -6.43
C ILE A 69 -8.35 -2.84 -7.94
N ARG A 70 -7.33 -3.63 -8.34
CA ARG A 70 -7.14 -4.01 -9.76
C ARG A 70 -8.27 -4.89 -10.28
N GLU A 71 -8.76 -5.82 -9.47
CA GLU A 71 -9.87 -6.72 -9.84
C GLU A 71 -11.19 -5.94 -9.97
N GLU A 72 -11.45 -5.02 -9.06
CA GLU A 72 -12.63 -4.14 -9.09
C GLU A 72 -12.60 -3.19 -10.29
N ALA A 73 -11.45 -2.56 -10.58
CA ALA A 73 -11.29 -1.66 -11.74
C ALA A 73 -11.40 -2.37 -13.11
N ARG A 74 -11.30 -3.72 -13.14
CA ARG A 74 -11.48 -4.53 -14.35
C ARG A 74 -12.92 -4.98 -14.56
N ARG A 75 -13.81 -4.82 -13.58
CA ARG A 75 -15.22 -5.15 -13.76
C ARG A 75 -15.89 -4.07 -14.62
N PRO A 76 -16.64 -4.45 -15.67
CA PRO A 76 -17.27 -3.53 -16.61
C PRO A 76 -18.42 -2.74 -15.98
#